data_AF-A0A8H7HQ62-F1
#
_entry.id   AF-A0A8H7HQ62-F1
#
_cell.length_a   1.000
_cell.length_b   1.000
_cell.length_c   1.000
_cell.angle_alpha   90.00
_cell.angle_beta   90.00
_cell.angle_gamma   90.00
#
_symmetry.space_group_name_H-M   'P 1'
#
loop_
_entity.id
_entity.type
_entity.pdbx_description
1 polymer ?
#
loop_
_entity_poly.entity_id
_entity_poly.type
_entity_poly.pdbx_seq_one_letter_code
_entity_poly.pdbx_strand_id
1 'polypeptide(L)'
;DYESLTLSAVRDTVAIAGLSAAKTDFYLITKQSSGFDADPFDGIFGMGYSADGTVFQNLVNQGLPAVFGMWLTPKSVGGAELTLGGIDNSKFSGSVTYIPVDPATQGFWQLVSSQYAVNGKTSAALKKTTHVIFDSGTSNVGIVFPKAVTEALYALISPEIKPVGTKGAYGIACSKISSLTAKLDFTFTTTTGKAFNLTIPPQELNVGPFASDPSTCQTLINAQSGYYILGGSLLKHYYSVWDQANSRMGFAAGSS
;
A
#
# COMPACT_ATOMS: atom_id res chain seq x y z
N ASP A 1 -1.88 20.38 -13.97
CA ASP A 1 -3.32 20.09 -14.03
C ASP A 1 -3.69 19.27 -12.82
N TYR A 2 -4.42 19.87 -11.89
CA TYR A 2 -4.86 19.19 -10.68
C TYR A 2 -6.13 18.43 -11.04
N GLU A 3 -6.11 17.13 -10.78
CA GLU A 3 -7.28 16.27 -10.89
C GLU A 3 -8.34 16.77 -9.90
N SER A 4 -9.60 16.90 -10.37
CA SER A 4 -10.69 17.43 -9.55
C SER A 4 -11.96 16.62 -9.72
N LEU A 5 -12.66 16.40 -8.61
CA LEU A 5 -13.98 15.78 -8.56
C LEU A 5 -15.02 16.79 -8.07
N THR A 6 -16.20 16.77 -8.68
CA THR A 6 -17.40 17.41 -8.13
C THR A 6 -18.29 16.33 -7.54
N LEU A 7 -18.56 16.45 -6.24
CA LEU A 7 -19.20 15.40 -5.45
C LEU A 7 -20.59 15.84 -4.99
N SER A 8 -21.52 14.89 -4.91
CA SER A 8 -22.80 15.05 -4.23
C SER A 8 -22.93 14.01 -3.14
N ALA A 9 -23.16 14.45 -1.90
CA ALA A 9 -23.39 13.54 -0.79
C ALA A 9 -24.74 12.83 -0.95
N VAL A 10 -24.73 11.51 -0.77
CA VAL A 10 -25.91 10.67 -0.77
C VAL A 10 -25.86 9.71 0.40
N ARG A 11 -27.05 9.26 0.82
CA ARG A 11 -27.20 8.27 1.87
C ARG A 11 -28.04 7.11 1.35
N ASP A 12 -27.49 5.92 1.36
CA ASP A 12 -28.18 4.72 0.91
C ASP A 12 -27.70 3.46 1.65
N THR A 13 -28.29 2.32 1.33
CA THR A 13 -27.82 1.01 1.75
C THR A 13 -26.81 0.48 0.74
N VAL A 14 -25.61 0.13 1.20
CA VAL A 14 -24.59 -0.48 0.36
C VAL A 14 -24.46 -1.95 0.71
N ALA A 15 -24.67 -2.84 -0.27
CA ALA A 15 -24.56 -4.29 -0.07
C ALA A 15 -23.33 -4.86 -0.78
N ILE A 16 -22.54 -5.67 -0.08
CA ILE A 16 -21.33 -6.32 -0.59
C ILE A 16 -21.28 -7.75 -0.04
N ALA A 17 -21.15 -8.74 -0.94
CA ALA A 17 -21.00 -10.15 -0.57
C ALA A 17 -22.07 -10.67 0.44
N GLY A 18 -23.31 -10.20 0.33
CA GLY A 18 -24.41 -10.57 1.22
C GLY A 18 -24.48 -9.79 2.54
N LEU A 19 -23.47 -8.95 2.84
CA LEU A 19 -23.49 -8.01 3.96
C LEU A 19 -24.14 -6.69 3.50
N SER A 20 -24.96 -6.08 4.35
CA SER A 20 -25.65 -4.82 4.03
C SER A 20 -25.31 -3.73 5.04
N ALA A 21 -24.68 -2.65 4.58
CA ALA A 21 -24.38 -1.46 5.35
C ALA A 21 -25.48 -0.40 5.15
N ALA A 22 -26.54 -0.47 5.96
CA ALA A 22 -27.62 0.49 5.92
C ALA A 22 -27.16 1.91 6.29
N LYS A 23 -27.80 2.92 5.70
CA LYS A 23 -27.58 4.35 6.01
C LYS A 23 -26.11 4.79 5.85
N THR A 24 -25.42 4.25 4.85
CA THR A 24 -24.06 4.65 4.50
C THR A 24 -24.10 5.98 3.78
N ASP A 25 -23.32 6.95 4.27
CA ASP A 25 -23.03 8.20 3.56
C ASP A 25 -21.88 7.97 2.58
N PHE A 26 -22.08 8.32 1.31
CA PHE A 26 -21.05 8.27 0.28
C PHE A 26 -21.23 9.40 -0.72
N TYR A 27 -20.26 9.56 -1.62
CA TYR A 27 -20.21 10.67 -2.55
C TYR A 27 -20.36 10.18 -3.99
N LEU A 28 -21.38 10.68 -4.69
CA LEU A 28 -21.53 10.49 -6.12
C LEU A 28 -20.61 11.46 -6.86
N ILE A 29 -19.83 10.92 -7.79
CA ILE A 29 -19.06 11.72 -8.73
C ILE A 29 -20.03 12.23 -9.79
N THR A 30 -20.30 13.54 -9.77
CA THR A 30 -21.20 14.20 -10.74
C THR A 30 -20.45 14.85 -11.89
N LYS A 31 -19.16 15.12 -11.69
CA LYS A 31 -18.22 15.59 -12.70
C LYS A 31 -16.80 15.23 -12.28
N GLN A 32 -15.96 14.85 -13.22
CA GLN A 32 -14.55 14.59 -13.00
C GLN A 32 -13.69 15.20 -14.11
N SER A 33 -12.44 15.49 -13.80
CA SER A 33 -11.41 15.80 -14.80
C SER A 33 -10.90 14.51 -15.46
N SER A 34 -10.35 14.63 -16.67
CA SER A 34 -9.93 13.48 -17.48
C SER A 34 -8.85 12.58 -16.86
N GLY A 35 -8.16 13.03 -15.79
CA GLY A 35 -7.24 12.18 -15.03
C GLY A 35 -7.92 10.97 -14.37
N PHE A 36 -9.22 11.03 -14.10
CA PHE A 36 -10.00 9.93 -13.52
C PHE A 36 -10.69 9.05 -14.58
N ASP A 37 -10.63 9.42 -15.87
CA ASP A 37 -11.36 8.69 -16.93
C ASP A 37 -10.73 7.33 -17.26
N ALA A 38 -9.48 7.10 -16.84
CA ALA A 38 -8.72 5.89 -17.15
C ALA A 38 -8.86 4.78 -16.09
N ASP A 39 -9.54 5.04 -14.98
CA ASP A 39 -9.63 4.07 -13.88
C ASP A 39 -10.53 2.88 -14.26
N PRO A 40 -10.10 1.63 -14.04
CA PRO A 40 -10.86 0.44 -14.39
C PRO A 40 -12.00 0.12 -13.40
N PHE A 41 -12.34 1.05 -12.50
CA PHE A 41 -13.29 0.85 -11.42
C PHE A 41 -14.28 2.03 -11.34
N ASP A 42 -15.51 1.75 -10.90
CA ASP A 42 -16.59 2.75 -10.84
C ASP A 42 -16.50 3.68 -9.61
N GLY A 43 -15.58 3.41 -8.69
CA GLY A 43 -15.40 4.21 -7.47
C GLY A 43 -14.44 3.59 -6.47
N ILE A 44 -14.34 4.22 -5.30
CA ILE A 44 -13.39 3.87 -4.23
C ILE A 44 -14.15 3.56 -2.94
N PHE A 45 -13.80 2.43 -2.32
CA PHE A 45 -14.23 2.08 -0.97
C PHE A 45 -13.11 2.38 0.02
N GLY A 46 -13.23 3.49 0.76
CA GLY A 46 -12.28 3.84 1.81
C GLY A 46 -12.36 2.90 3.01
N MET A 47 -11.21 2.36 3.43
CA MET A 47 -11.08 1.47 4.60
C MET A 47 -9.97 1.95 5.56
N GLY A 48 -9.89 3.27 5.78
CA GLY A 48 -8.94 3.87 6.73
C GLY A 48 -9.16 3.40 8.16
N TYR A 49 -8.13 3.48 9.00
CA TYR A 49 -8.11 2.96 10.38
C TYR A 49 -9.17 3.59 11.31
N SER A 50 -9.44 4.88 11.15
CA SER A 50 -10.43 5.62 11.95
C SER A 50 -11.42 6.36 11.06
N ALA A 51 -11.86 5.72 9.97
CA ALA A 51 -12.77 6.30 9.01
C ALA A 51 -14.24 6.06 9.41
N ASP A 52 -14.83 7.06 10.08
CA ASP A 52 -16.24 7.05 10.45
C ASP A 52 -17.15 7.07 9.22
N GLY A 53 -18.31 6.42 9.33
CA GLY A 53 -19.34 6.41 8.29
C GLY A 53 -19.01 5.57 7.04
N THR A 54 -17.82 4.94 6.99
CA THR A 54 -17.47 4.01 5.92
C THR A 54 -18.35 2.77 5.92
N VAL A 55 -18.46 2.10 4.77
CA VAL A 55 -19.21 0.84 4.67
C VAL A 55 -18.70 -0.20 5.65
N PHE A 56 -17.39 -0.36 5.80
CA PHE A 56 -16.83 -1.30 6.77
C PHE A 56 -17.22 -0.91 8.20
N GLN A 57 -17.08 0.36 8.59
CA GLN A 57 -17.45 0.81 9.94
C GLN A 57 -18.96 0.64 10.20
N ASN A 58 -19.81 0.87 9.20
CA ASN A 58 -21.25 0.64 9.32
C ASN A 58 -21.59 -0.85 9.49
N LEU A 59 -20.86 -1.75 8.85
CA LEU A 59 -21.00 -3.19 9.08
C LEU A 59 -20.53 -3.58 10.48
N VAL A 60 -19.41 -3.01 10.95
CA VAL A 60 -18.90 -3.22 12.32
C VAL A 60 -19.92 -2.77 13.36
N ASN A 61 -20.52 -1.60 13.17
CA ASN A 61 -21.57 -1.07 14.04
C ASN A 61 -22.84 -1.96 14.06
N GLN A 62 -23.02 -2.80 13.05
CA GLN A 62 -24.11 -3.78 12.94
C GLN A 62 -23.73 -5.17 13.47
N GLY A 63 -22.56 -5.30 14.11
CA GLY A 63 -22.11 -6.53 14.77
C GLY A 63 -21.09 -7.35 13.98
N LEU A 64 -20.64 -6.88 12.82
CA LEU A 64 -19.51 -7.51 12.13
C LEU A 64 -18.23 -7.30 12.96
N PRO A 65 -17.34 -8.31 13.11
CA PRO A 65 -16.05 -8.10 13.76
C PRO A 65 -15.23 -6.99 13.10
N ALA A 66 -14.58 -6.14 13.90
CA ALA A 66 -13.76 -5.01 13.44
C ALA A 66 -12.36 -5.47 12.97
N VAL A 67 -12.34 -6.42 12.04
CA VAL A 67 -11.15 -6.94 11.38
C VAL A 67 -11.49 -7.28 9.94
N PHE A 68 -10.53 -7.08 9.04
CA PHE A 68 -10.61 -7.61 7.69
C PHE A 68 -9.25 -8.13 7.22
N GLY A 69 -9.28 -9.07 6.29
CA GLY A 69 -8.09 -9.61 5.65
C GLY A 69 -8.04 -9.30 4.17
N MET A 70 -6.84 -9.08 3.64
CA MET A 70 -6.63 -8.83 2.22
C MET A 70 -5.56 -9.76 1.66
N TRP A 71 -5.93 -10.42 0.57
CA TRP A 71 -5.03 -11.14 -0.31
C TRP A 71 -5.01 -10.43 -1.65
N LEU A 72 -3.96 -9.65 -1.92
CA LEU A 72 -3.81 -8.93 -3.18
C LEU A 72 -3.00 -9.78 -4.16
N THR A 73 -3.45 -9.86 -5.40
CA THR A 73 -2.72 -10.55 -6.47
C THR A 73 -2.68 -9.71 -7.74
N PRO A 74 -1.64 -9.87 -8.58
CA PRO A 74 -1.66 -9.31 -9.92
C PRO A 74 -2.89 -9.82 -10.70
N LYS A 75 -3.48 -8.97 -11.55
CA LYS A 75 -4.63 -9.34 -12.39
C LYS A 75 -4.40 -10.61 -13.21
N SER A 76 -3.17 -10.84 -13.68
CA SER A 76 -2.78 -12.03 -14.45
C SER A 76 -2.77 -13.32 -13.63
N VAL A 77 -2.62 -13.22 -12.30
CA VAL A 77 -2.67 -14.34 -11.36
C VAL A 77 -4.12 -14.60 -10.93
N GLY A 78 -4.88 -13.53 -10.66
CA GLY A 78 -6.26 -13.61 -10.20
C GLY A 78 -6.37 -14.12 -8.75
N GLY A 79 -7.61 -14.32 -8.28
CA GLY A 79 -7.86 -14.84 -6.94
C GLY A 79 -7.59 -13.87 -5.78
N ALA A 80 -7.44 -12.57 -6.07
CA ALA A 80 -7.42 -11.54 -5.05
C ALA A 80 -8.72 -11.55 -4.25
N GLU A 81 -8.64 -11.29 -2.95
CA GLU A 81 -9.76 -11.44 -2.03
C GLU A 81 -9.71 -10.41 -0.90
N LEU A 82 -10.88 -9.94 -0.49
CA LEU A 82 -11.12 -9.16 0.70
C LEU A 82 -12.09 -9.94 1.61
N THR A 83 -11.63 -10.26 2.82
CA THR A 83 -12.41 -11.00 3.81
C THR A 83 -12.86 -10.03 4.90
N LEU A 84 -14.15 -9.67 4.88
CA LEU A 84 -14.74 -8.76 5.85
C LEU A 84 -15.16 -9.50 7.13
N GLY A 85 -14.80 -8.96 8.30
CA GLY A 85 -15.16 -9.53 9.60
C GLY A 85 -14.31 -10.72 10.02
N GLY A 86 -13.20 -11.01 9.34
CA GLY A 86 -12.39 -12.17 9.64
C GLY A 86 -11.08 -12.26 8.86
N ILE A 87 -10.51 -13.46 8.91
CA ILE A 87 -9.24 -13.83 8.29
C ILE A 87 -9.46 -15.15 7.55
N ASP A 88 -9.11 -15.21 6.26
CA ASP A 88 -9.06 -16.46 5.52
C ASP A 88 -7.69 -17.13 5.71
N ASN A 89 -7.67 -18.15 6.57
CA ASN A 89 -6.47 -18.94 6.85
C ASN A 89 -6.07 -19.87 5.69
N SER A 90 -6.87 -19.99 4.64
CA SER A 90 -6.53 -20.79 3.45
C SER A 90 -5.54 -20.08 2.51
N LYS A 91 -5.34 -18.77 2.68
CA LYS A 91 -4.49 -17.93 1.80
C LYS A 91 -3.02 -17.85 2.22
N PHE A 92 -2.67 -18.37 3.39
CA PHE A 92 -1.32 -18.32 3.91
C PHE A 92 -0.99 -19.56 4.72
N SER A 93 0.30 -19.80 4.88
CA SER A 93 0.81 -20.86 5.76
C SER A 93 1.53 -20.26 6.96
N GLY A 94 1.59 -21.01 8.06
CA GLY A 94 2.21 -20.55 9.30
C GLY A 94 1.31 -19.58 10.09
N SER A 95 1.93 -18.69 10.86
CA SER A 95 1.24 -17.76 11.75
C SER A 95 1.31 -16.32 11.27
N VAL A 96 0.26 -15.55 11.57
CA VAL A 96 0.22 -14.11 11.34
C VAL A 96 1.14 -13.43 12.35
N THR A 97 2.08 -12.62 11.86
CA THR A 97 2.92 -11.76 12.68
C THR A 97 2.26 -10.40 12.83
N TYR A 98 1.95 -10.01 14.06
CA TYR A 98 1.27 -8.75 14.36
C TYR A 98 2.23 -7.63 14.77
N ILE A 99 1.95 -6.43 14.28
CA ILE A 99 2.66 -5.17 14.55
C ILE A 99 1.61 -4.16 15.04
N PRO A 100 1.83 -3.47 16.17
CA PRO A 100 0.88 -2.48 16.66
C PRO A 100 0.76 -1.30 15.69
N VAL A 101 -0.47 -0.83 15.49
CA VAL A 101 -0.72 0.43 14.79
C VAL A 101 -0.16 1.57 15.63
N ASP A 102 0.43 2.54 14.94
CA ASP A 102 0.97 3.74 15.55
C ASP A 102 -0.14 4.55 16.25
N PRO A 103 -0.03 4.81 17.57
CA PRO A 103 -0.98 5.66 18.29
C PRO A 103 -1.09 7.08 17.75
N ALA A 104 -0.04 7.59 17.09
CA ALA A 104 -0.01 8.92 16.48
C ALA A 104 -0.65 8.96 15.08
N THR A 105 -1.30 7.88 14.64
CA THR A 105 -1.93 7.84 13.33
C THR A 105 -3.07 8.86 13.20
N GLN A 106 -3.12 9.55 12.05
CA GLN A 106 -4.18 10.49 11.70
C GLN A 106 -5.29 9.80 10.89
N GLY A 107 -5.77 8.65 11.39
CA GLY A 107 -6.81 7.84 10.72
C GLY A 107 -6.29 6.90 9.63
N PHE A 108 -4.97 6.81 9.43
CA PHE A 108 -4.34 5.87 8.51
C PHE A 108 -3.98 4.54 9.19
N TRP A 109 -3.84 3.50 8.40
CA TRP A 109 -3.15 2.30 8.84
C TRP A 109 -1.66 2.53 8.79
N GLN A 110 -1.09 2.90 9.92
CA GLN A 110 0.28 3.37 10.04
C GLN A 110 1.05 2.52 11.03
N LEU A 111 2.24 2.05 10.65
CA LEU A 111 3.15 1.30 11.52
C LEU A 111 4.48 2.05 11.67
N VAL A 112 5.13 1.87 12.80
CA VAL A 112 6.42 2.51 13.08
C VAL A 112 7.56 1.60 12.61
N SER A 113 8.31 2.03 11.61
CA SER A 113 9.51 1.34 11.14
C SER A 113 10.77 1.97 11.75
N SER A 114 11.73 1.13 12.14
CA SER A 114 12.98 1.58 12.77
C SER A 114 14.12 1.80 11.76
N GLN A 115 14.08 1.11 10.62
CA GLN A 115 15.08 1.23 9.57
C GLN A 115 14.62 0.62 8.25
N TYR A 116 15.24 1.09 7.17
CA TYR A 116 15.17 0.46 5.85
C TYR A 116 16.54 -0.09 5.44
N ALA A 117 16.55 -1.18 4.70
CA ALA A 117 17.75 -1.79 4.17
C ALA A 117 17.58 -2.23 2.71
N VAL A 118 18.68 -2.21 1.97
CA VAL A 118 18.81 -2.71 0.61
C VAL A 118 19.84 -3.82 0.62
N ASN A 119 19.44 -5.05 0.31
CA ASN A 119 20.31 -6.23 0.38
C ASN A 119 21.04 -6.35 1.74
N GLY A 120 20.33 -6.09 2.84
CA GLY A 120 20.88 -6.10 4.20
C GLY A 120 21.81 -4.92 4.54
N LYS A 121 22.05 -3.98 3.62
CA LYS A 121 22.84 -2.76 3.86
C LYS A 121 21.93 -1.58 4.12
N THR A 122 22.35 -0.68 5.00
CA THR A 122 21.57 0.52 5.37
C THR A 122 22.50 1.69 5.65
N SER A 123 22.03 2.90 5.37
CA SER A 123 22.77 4.15 5.56
C SER A 123 22.21 4.93 6.76
N ALA A 124 22.92 5.96 7.23
CA ALA A 124 22.43 6.83 8.30
C ALA A 124 21.11 7.56 7.95
N ALA A 125 20.84 7.78 6.66
CA ALA A 125 19.58 8.35 6.21
C ALA A 125 18.40 7.37 6.36
N LEU A 126 18.68 6.07 6.31
CA LEU A 126 17.68 4.99 6.35
C LEU A 126 17.53 4.35 7.74
N LYS A 127 18.44 4.60 8.67
CA LYS A 127 18.35 4.20 10.08
C LYS A 127 17.62 5.27 10.90
N LYS A 128 16.33 5.47 10.61
CA LYS A 128 15.49 6.46 11.29
C LYS A 128 14.11 5.89 11.55
N THR A 129 13.55 6.27 12.70
CA THR A 129 12.15 6.02 12.99
C THR A 129 11.28 6.75 11.98
N THR A 130 10.41 6.00 11.33
CA THR A 130 9.51 6.48 10.28
C THR A 130 8.12 5.92 10.50
N HIS A 131 7.12 6.69 10.11
CA HIS A 131 5.71 6.38 10.28
C HIS A 131 5.15 6.00 8.92
N VAL A 132 4.98 4.70 8.69
CA VAL A 132 4.75 4.13 7.37
C VAL A 132 3.29 3.76 7.21
N ILE A 133 2.62 4.37 6.24
CA ILE A 133 1.24 4.12 5.86
C ILE A 133 1.18 2.89 4.95
N PHE A 134 0.26 1.98 5.24
CA PHE A 134 -0.08 0.86 4.37
C PHE A 134 -1.33 1.21 3.60
N ASP A 135 -1.22 1.25 2.28
CA ASP A 135 -2.26 1.79 1.41
C ASP A 135 -2.51 0.89 0.20
N SER A 136 -3.63 0.18 0.20
CA SER A 136 -4.04 -0.65 -0.94
C SER A 136 -4.42 0.15 -2.18
N GLY A 137 -4.74 1.45 -2.03
CA GLY A 137 -5.06 2.37 -3.13
C GLY A 137 -3.82 2.86 -3.87
N THR A 138 -2.65 2.86 -3.23
CA THR A 138 -1.37 3.10 -3.91
C THR A 138 -0.95 1.82 -4.66
N SER A 139 -1.34 1.74 -5.93
CA SER A 139 -1.21 0.54 -6.77
C SER A 139 0.24 0.26 -7.24
N ASN A 140 0.41 -0.52 -8.32
CA ASN A 140 1.71 -0.97 -8.86
C ASN A 140 2.70 0.16 -9.23
N VAL A 141 2.27 1.42 -9.20
CA VAL A 141 3.12 2.55 -9.53
C VAL A 141 4.06 2.95 -8.40
N GLY A 142 3.99 2.31 -7.22
CA GLY A 142 5.15 2.23 -6.36
C GLY A 142 4.94 2.25 -4.85
N ILE A 143 6.05 2.47 -4.17
CA ILE A 143 6.10 2.95 -2.78
C ILE A 143 6.51 4.42 -2.81
N VAL A 144 6.05 5.21 -1.83
CA VAL A 144 6.27 6.66 -1.83
C VAL A 144 7.05 7.05 -0.59
N PHE A 145 8.14 7.79 -0.79
CA PHE A 145 8.97 8.29 0.31
C PHE A 145 9.39 9.74 0.05
N PRO A 146 9.87 10.47 1.08
CA PRO A 146 10.51 11.75 0.84
C PRO A 146 11.75 11.59 -0.04
N LYS A 147 12.08 12.65 -0.80
CA LYS A 147 13.21 12.65 -1.76
C LYS A 147 14.51 12.13 -1.15
N ALA A 148 14.87 12.59 0.05
CA ALA A 148 16.11 12.17 0.72
C ALA A 148 16.16 10.66 1.02
N VAL A 149 15.04 10.06 1.38
CA VAL A 149 14.92 8.62 1.65
C VAL A 149 14.96 7.84 0.34
N THR A 150 14.23 8.31 -0.66
CA THR A 150 14.22 7.73 -2.02
C THR A 150 15.63 7.69 -2.61
N GLU A 151 16.35 8.81 -2.58
CA GLU A 151 17.72 8.90 -3.09
C GLU A 151 18.69 8.03 -2.27
N ALA A 152 18.50 7.91 -0.96
CA ALA A 152 19.32 7.03 -0.12
C ALA A 152 19.09 5.53 -0.40
N LEU A 153 17.85 5.13 -0.70
CA LEU A 153 17.54 3.78 -1.17
C LEU A 153 18.18 3.53 -2.54
N TYR A 154 17.98 4.44 -3.51
CA TYR A 154 18.53 4.26 -4.86
C TYR A 154 20.05 4.29 -4.91
N ALA A 155 20.72 5.06 -4.04
CA ALA A 155 22.17 5.01 -3.91
C ALA A 155 22.71 3.61 -3.54
N LEU A 156 21.91 2.79 -2.84
CA LEU A 156 22.24 1.40 -2.52
C LEU A 156 21.78 0.40 -3.58
N ILE A 157 20.85 0.78 -4.47
CA ILE A 157 20.31 -0.08 -5.54
C ILE A 157 21.16 0.08 -6.81
N SER A 158 21.25 1.30 -7.36
CA SER A 158 22.02 1.60 -8.56
C SER A 158 22.19 3.11 -8.75
N PRO A 159 23.42 3.61 -9.01
CA PRO A 159 23.64 5.03 -9.31
C PRO A 159 23.05 5.47 -10.66
N GLU A 160 22.66 4.52 -11.50
CA GLU A 160 22.07 4.77 -12.82
C GLU A 160 20.59 5.14 -12.77
N ILE A 161 19.92 4.91 -11.65
CA ILE A 161 18.53 5.30 -11.45
C ILE A 161 18.48 6.81 -11.20
N LYS A 162 17.69 7.54 -12.00
CA LYS A 162 17.60 9.01 -11.98
C LYS A 162 16.15 9.49 -11.90
N PRO A 163 15.90 10.69 -11.35
CA PRO A 163 14.58 11.32 -11.44
C PRO A 163 14.15 11.50 -12.90
N VAL A 164 12.86 11.27 -13.18
CA VAL A 164 12.24 11.44 -14.50
C VAL A 164 11.05 12.38 -14.38
N GLY A 165 11.05 13.45 -15.17
CA GLY A 165 10.00 14.47 -15.14
C GLY A 165 9.90 15.21 -13.80
N THR A 166 8.70 15.70 -13.49
CA THR A 166 8.42 16.53 -12.28
C THR A 166 7.52 15.84 -11.26
N LYS A 167 6.98 14.66 -11.57
CA LYS A 167 6.02 13.93 -10.73
C LYS A 167 6.68 13.02 -9.67
N GLY A 168 7.97 13.20 -9.40
CA GLY A 168 8.70 12.43 -8.39
C GLY A 168 9.10 11.01 -8.82
N ALA A 169 8.84 10.62 -10.06
CA ALA A 169 9.19 9.30 -10.59
C ALA A 169 10.71 9.16 -10.80
N TYR A 170 11.20 7.93 -10.70
CA TYR A 170 12.58 7.57 -10.98
C TYR A 170 12.63 6.46 -12.02
N GLY A 171 13.64 6.49 -12.89
CA GLY A 171 13.81 5.50 -13.94
C GLY A 171 15.26 5.20 -14.28
N ILE A 172 15.42 4.17 -15.08
CA ILE A 172 16.69 3.70 -15.64
C ILE A 172 16.45 3.28 -17.10
N ALA A 173 17.49 3.20 -17.93
CA ALA A 173 17.36 2.61 -19.26
C ALA A 173 16.71 1.22 -19.18
N CYS A 174 15.70 0.97 -20.01
CA CYS A 174 14.97 -0.31 -20.00
C CYS A 174 15.88 -1.51 -20.24
N SER A 175 16.99 -1.34 -20.97
CA SER A 175 18.00 -2.38 -21.18
C SER A 175 18.74 -2.81 -19.90
N LYS A 176 18.65 -2.02 -18.82
CA LYS A 176 19.31 -2.25 -17.54
C LYS A 176 18.36 -2.59 -16.40
N ILE A 177 17.04 -2.45 -16.59
CA ILE A 177 16.10 -2.64 -15.47
C ILE A 177 16.07 -4.09 -14.96
N SER A 178 16.24 -5.06 -15.87
CA SER A 178 16.29 -6.49 -15.52
C SER A 178 17.55 -6.88 -14.74
N SER A 179 18.60 -6.05 -14.72
CA SER A 179 19.79 -6.32 -13.91
C SER A 179 19.64 -5.87 -12.45
N LEU A 180 18.55 -5.17 -12.09
CA LEU A 180 18.31 -4.76 -10.71
C LEU A 180 17.86 -5.97 -9.89
N THR A 181 18.69 -6.37 -8.93
CA THR A 181 18.45 -7.55 -8.07
C THR A 181 18.26 -7.20 -6.60
N ALA A 182 18.03 -5.91 -6.31
CA ALA A 182 17.95 -5.41 -4.95
C ALA A 182 16.64 -5.83 -4.24
N LYS A 183 16.79 -6.33 -3.01
CA LYS A 183 15.69 -6.55 -2.06
C LYS A 183 15.60 -5.37 -1.10
N LEU A 184 14.38 -4.91 -0.83
CA LEU A 184 14.13 -3.83 0.13
C LEU A 184 13.50 -4.39 1.39
N ASP A 185 14.13 -4.17 2.53
CA ASP A 185 13.63 -4.61 3.83
C ASP A 185 13.21 -3.40 4.67
N PHE A 186 12.01 -3.48 5.25
CA PHE A 186 11.45 -2.49 6.17
C PHE A 186 11.29 -3.16 7.53
N THR A 187 12.07 -2.71 8.52
CA THR A 187 12.08 -3.33 9.86
C THR A 187 11.03 -2.69 10.75
N PHE A 188 10.18 -3.51 11.37
CA PHE A 188 9.16 -3.14 12.35
C PHE A 188 9.37 -3.92 13.65
N THR A 189 8.71 -3.48 14.72
CA THR A 189 8.69 -4.18 16.00
C THR A 189 7.32 -4.83 16.21
N THR A 190 7.28 -6.14 16.39
CA THR A 190 6.03 -6.89 16.61
C THR A 190 5.38 -6.53 17.95
N THR A 191 4.12 -6.93 18.13
CA THR A 191 3.42 -6.85 19.42
C THR A 191 4.12 -7.65 20.55
N THR A 192 5.02 -8.56 20.20
CA THR A 192 5.86 -9.33 21.13
C THR A 192 7.26 -8.74 21.33
N GLY A 193 7.53 -7.54 20.79
CA GLY A 193 8.80 -6.85 20.93
C GLY A 193 9.94 -7.38 20.06
N LYS A 194 9.66 -8.26 19.09
CA LYS A 194 10.67 -8.82 18.17
C LYS A 194 10.79 -7.97 16.91
N ALA A 195 11.98 -7.90 16.34
CA ALA A 195 12.16 -7.32 15.02
C ALA A 195 11.52 -8.22 13.95
N PHE A 196 10.83 -7.60 12.98
CA PHE A 196 10.23 -8.29 11.84
C PHE A 196 10.40 -7.45 10.59
N ASN A 197 10.83 -8.07 9.50
CA ASN A 197 11.03 -7.39 8.22
C ASN A 197 9.87 -7.70 7.28
N LEU A 198 9.32 -6.64 6.69
CA LEU A 198 8.54 -6.74 5.47
C LEU A 198 9.46 -6.47 4.29
N THR A 199 9.45 -7.36 3.30
CA THR A 199 10.41 -7.39 2.21
C THR A 199 9.71 -7.21 0.88
N ILE A 200 10.21 -6.26 0.09
CA ILE A 200 9.85 -6.13 -1.32
C ILE A 200 10.91 -6.85 -2.15
N PRO A 201 10.52 -7.83 -2.99
CA PRO A 201 11.47 -8.60 -3.78
C PRO A 201 11.88 -7.84 -5.06
N PRO A 202 12.98 -8.22 -5.73
CA PRO A 202 13.57 -7.41 -6.80
C PRO A 202 12.68 -7.25 -8.03
N GLN A 203 11.75 -8.17 -8.26
CA GLN A 203 10.83 -8.14 -9.39
C GLN A 203 9.93 -6.90 -9.35
N GLU A 204 9.68 -6.33 -8.17
CA GLU A 204 8.90 -5.10 -8.00
C GLU A 204 9.63 -3.84 -8.51
N LEU A 205 10.95 -3.89 -8.68
CA LEU A 205 11.72 -2.74 -9.16
C LEU A 205 11.43 -2.37 -10.61
N ASN A 206 10.77 -3.25 -11.36
CA ASN A 206 10.39 -3.02 -12.75
C ASN A 206 8.89 -2.72 -12.87
N VAL A 207 8.55 -1.43 -12.99
CA VAL A 207 7.17 -0.98 -13.23
C VAL A 207 6.84 -0.98 -14.73
N GLY A 208 7.86 -0.90 -15.59
CA GLY A 208 7.73 -0.89 -17.05
C GLY A 208 8.11 0.45 -17.67
N PRO A 209 8.05 0.57 -19.01
CA PRO A 209 8.44 1.77 -19.74
C PRO A 209 7.52 2.96 -19.43
N PHE A 210 8.07 4.16 -19.40
CA PHE A 210 7.25 5.37 -19.38
C PHE A 210 6.50 5.52 -20.72
N ALA A 211 5.22 5.90 -20.67
CA ALA A 211 4.45 6.12 -21.90
C ALA A 211 5.04 7.25 -22.78
N SER A 212 5.61 8.29 -22.15
CA SER A 212 6.24 9.42 -22.85
C SER A 212 7.66 9.14 -23.34
N ASP A 213 8.33 8.13 -22.77
CA ASP A 213 9.69 7.72 -23.15
C ASP A 213 9.84 6.20 -22.97
N PRO A 214 9.54 5.42 -24.02
CA PRO A 214 9.62 3.96 -23.96
C PRO A 214 11.04 3.40 -23.77
N SER A 215 12.08 4.23 -23.88
CA SER A 215 13.48 3.80 -23.67
C SER A 215 13.88 3.80 -22.19
N THR A 216 13.15 4.54 -21.36
CA THR A 216 13.33 4.61 -19.92
C THR A 216 12.22 3.85 -19.22
N CYS A 217 12.61 2.95 -18.33
CA CYS A 217 11.67 2.20 -17.52
C CYS A 217 11.57 2.82 -16.13
N GLN A 218 10.34 2.98 -15.65
CA GLN A 218 10.03 3.42 -14.31
C GLN A 218 10.44 2.35 -13.30
N THR A 219 10.99 2.82 -12.18
CA THR A 219 11.33 2.00 -11.02
C THR A 219 10.31 2.18 -9.90
N LEU A 220 10.39 1.32 -8.88
CA LEU A 220 9.38 1.20 -7.82
C LEU A 220 9.15 2.43 -6.93
N ILE A 221 10.17 3.22 -6.62
CA ILE A 221 10.12 4.22 -5.53
C ILE A 221 9.90 5.61 -6.11
N ASN A 222 8.84 6.28 -5.68
CA ASN A 222 8.56 7.66 -6.06
C ASN A 222 8.86 8.61 -4.89
N ALA A 223 9.35 9.80 -5.23
CA ALA A 223 9.63 10.85 -4.26
C ALA A 223 8.45 11.81 -4.11
N GLN A 224 7.88 11.87 -2.91
CA GLN A 224 6.86 12.87 -2.52
C GLN A 224 7.09 13.32 -1.08
N SER A 225 7.01 14.62 -0.82
CA SER A 225 7.20 15.16 0.53
C SER A 225 6.06 14.73 1.46
N GLY A 226 6.40 14.38 2.70
CA GLY A 226 5.43 14.17 3.79
C GLY A 226 4.78 12.80 3.84
N TYR A 227 5.06 11.91 2.88
CA TYR A 227 4.45 10.59 2.81
C TYR A 227 5.49 9.47 2.88
N TYR A 228 5.18 8.43 3.64
CA TYR A 228 5.90 7.16 3.68
C TYR A 228 4.86 6.07 3.45
N ILE A 229 4.75 5.56 2.23
CA ILE A 229 3.66 4.67 1.83
C ILE A 229 4.24 3.37 1.30
N LEU A 230 3.78 2.26 1.87
CA LEU A 230 3.98 0.91 1.34
C LEU A 230 2.64 0.43 0.75
N GLY A 231 2.58 0.39 -0.58
CA GLY A 231 1.36 0.06 -1.32
C GLY A 231 1.29 -1.38 -1.82
N GLY A 232 0.56 -1.57 -2.92
CA GLY A 232 0.30 -2.88 -3.55
C GLY A 232 1.56 -3.68 -3.86
N SER A 233 2.68 -3.03 -4.18
CA SER A 233 3.97 -3.69 -4.45
C SER A 233 4.55 -4.45 -3.27
N LEU A 234 4.22 -4.06 -2.03
CA LEU A 234 4.51 -4.85 -0.84
C LEU A 234 3.33 -5.79 -0.53
N LEU A 235 2.13 -5.23 -0.46
CA LEU A 235 0.95 -5.92 0.08
C LEU A 235 0.60 -7.21 -0.68
N LYS A 236 0.90 -7.31 -1.98
CA LYS A 236 0.63 -8.54 -2.75
C LYS A 236 1.55 -9.72 -2.44
N HIS A 237 2.60 -9.52 -1.65
CA HIS A 237 3.50 -10.61 -1.20
C HIS A 237 3.09 -11.17 0.16
N TYR A 238 2.11 -10.55 0.82
CA TYR A 238 1.68 -10.92 2.17
C TYR A 238 0.17 -11.03 2.22
N TYR A 239 -0.32 -12.06 2.91
CA TYR A 239 -1.67 -11.97 3.43
C TYR A 239 -1.66 -10.93 4.56
N SER A 240 -2.45 -9.87 4.41
CA SER A 240 -2.49 -8.75 5.36
C SER A 240 -3.78 -8.76 6.18
N VAL A 241 -3.66 -8.56 7.48
CA VAL A 241 -4.76 -8.47 8.44
C VAL A 241 -4.81 -7.05 8.98
N TRP A 242 -5.99 -6.47 8.96
CA TRP A 242 -6.26 -5.10 9.36
C TRP A 242 -7.21 -5.18 10.57
N ASP A 243 -6.64 -5.28 11.76
CA ASP A 243 -7.32 -5.63 13.02
C ASP A 243 -7.54 -4.35 13.84
N GLN A 244 -8.68 -3.70 13.58
CA GLN A 244 -9.07 -2.45 14.22
C GLN A 244 -9.44 -2.70 15.69
N ALA A 245 -10.07 -3.84 15.98
CA ALA A 245 -10.44 -4.26 17.33
C ALA A 245 -9.24 -4.32 18.29
N ASN A 246 -8.07 -4.71 17.80
CA ASN A 246 -6.84 -4.83 18.59
C ASN A 246 -5.76 -3.80 18.23
N SER A 247 -6.10 -2.78 17.43
CA SER A 247 -5.17 -1.71 17.02
C SER A 247 -3.83 -2.24 16.46
N ARG A 248 -3.90 -3.20 15.54
CA ARG A 248 -2.71 -3.86 14.98
C ARG A 248 -2.90 -4.27 13.52
N MET A 249 -1.79 -4.39 12.80
CA MET A 249 -1.76 -5.03 11.50
C MET A 249 -1.04 -6.37 11.58
N GLY A 250 -1.52 -7.36 10.84
CA GLY A 250 -0.93 -8.69 10.76
C GLY A 250 -0.40 -8.99 9.36
N PHE A 251 0.70 -9.72 9.29
CA PHE A 251 1.28 -10.15 8.02
C PHE A 251 1.69 -11.62 8.10
N ALA A 252 1.32 -12.39 7.08
CA ALA A 252 1.78 -13.75 6.86
C ALA A 252 2.28 -13.89 5.42
N ALA A 253 3.29 -14.73 5.21
CA ALA A 253 3.74 -15.05 3.86
C ALA A 253 2.60 -15.77 3.12
N GLY A 254 2.20 -15.23 1.98
CA GLY A 254 1.16 -15.85 1.16
C GLY A 254 1.55 -17.26 0.73
N SER A 255 0.59 -18.18 0.73
CA SER A 255 0.77 -19.47 0.06
C SER A 255 0.48 -19.27 -1.42
N SER A 256 1.48 -19.50 -2.27
CA SER A 256 1.31 -19.61 -3.72
C SER A 256 0.37 -20.74 -4.10
#